data_AF-A0A496TXD3-F1
#
_entry.id   AF-A0A496TXD3-F1
#
_cell.length_a   1.000
_cell.length_b   1.000
_cell.length_c   1.000
_cell.angle_alpha   90.00
_cell.angle_beta   90.00
_cell.angle_gamma   90.00
#
_symmetry.space_group_name_H-M   'P 1'
#
loop_
_entity.id
_entity.type
_entity.pdbx_description
1 polymer ?
#
loop_
_entity_poly.entity_id
_entity_poly.type
_entity_poly.pdbx_seq_one_letter_code
_entity_poly.pdbx_strand_id
1 'polypeptide(L)'
;MLLKTVVCDDGESLSLIKGGTLEEIRTEVERTSELLQRYLGVDCIGLTGPWGYYRGLMDRPDILEILYQLGIRFTRTYARNEKDYQPVSFEVQPFWYELQGFPEILECPIQWWQDCVWRGAHGWENKEEYLRQLRGNIDYIAQHDLVWGYVQHDRSSLKEDPDMSIIRNLIEYADQRGIRLMSYRQYYQEALRMRPQIPS
;
A
#
# COMPACT_ATOMS: atom_id res chain seq x y z
N MET A 1 5.09 -4.95 22.96
CA MET A 1 5.09 -5.85 21.78
C MET A 1 5.81 -5.16 20.63
N LEU A 2 6.41 -5.92 19.70
CA LEU A 2 7.04 -5.38 18.49
C LEU A 2 6.02 -5.32 17.35
N LEU A 3 6.22 -4.46 16.35
CA LEU A 3 5.66 -4.55 15.00
C LEU A 3 5.90 -5.95 14.44
N LYS A 4 5.02 -6.42 13.55
CA LYS A 4 5.11 -7.75 12.97
C LYS A 4 6.51 -7.97 12.38
N THR A 5 7.19 -8.99 12.88
CA THR A 5 8.44 -9.48 12.29
C THR A 5 8.10 -10.19 10.99
N VAL A 6 8.70 -9.75 9.88
CA VAL A 6 8.46 -10.34 8.56
C VAL A 6 9.51 -11.42 8.33
N VAL A 7 9.05 -12.64 8.07
CA VAL A 7 9.90 -13.73 7.57
C VAL A 7 9.64 -13.83 6.08
N CYS A 8 10.50 -13.23 5.28
CA CYS A 8 10.35 -13.24 3.84
C CYS A 8 10.92 -14.53 3.27
N ASP A 9 10.05 -15.35 2.66
CA ASP A 9 10.39 -16.54 1.88
C ASP A 9 10.09 -16.26 0.40
N ASP A 10 11.15 -16.00 -0.38
CA ASP A 10 11.05 -15.76 -1.83
C ASP A 10 11.10 -17.06 -2.66
N GLY A 11 11.17 -18.22 -2.01
CA GLY A 11 11.33 -19.53 -2.64
C GLY A 11 12.80 -19.93 -2.89
N GLU A 12 13.76 -19.01 -2.74
CA GLU A 12 15.20 -19.26 -2.88
C GLU A 12 15.96 -19.03 -1.56
N SER A 13 15.50 -18.08 -0.74
CA SER A 13 16.15 -17.64 0.49
C SER A 13 15.14 -17.21 1.56
N LEU A 14 15.57 -17.30 2.82
CA LEU A 14 14.81 -16.81 3.98
C LEU A 14 15.51 -15.59 4.57
N SER A 15 14.76 -14.51 4.78
CA SER A 15 15.25 -13.32 5.48
C SER A 15 14.31 -12.87 6.60
N LEU A 16 14.89 -12.34 7.68
CA LEU A 16 14.17 -11.90 8.87
C LEU A 16 14.26 -10.38 9.03
N ILE A 17 13.11 -9.72 9.10
CA ILE A 17 13.01 -8.28 9.25
C ILE A 17 12.29 -8.01 10.57
N LYS A 18 13.04 -7.55 11.57
CA LYS A 18 12.49 -7.28 12.91
C LYS A 18 11.64 -6.01 12.88
N GLY A 19 10.47 -6.09 13.50
CA GLY A 19 9.64 -4.91 13.73
C GLY A 19 10.14 -4.08 14.92
N GLY A 20 9.87 -2.77 14.90
CA GLY A 20 10.12 -1.87 16.04
C GLY A 20 9.09 -2.02 17.16
N THR A 21 9.40 -1.56 18.35
CA THR A 21 8.51 -1.51 19.52
C THR A 21 7.32 -0.56 19.32
N LEU A 22 6.27 -0.69 20.13
CA LEU A 22 5.15 0.25 20.13
C LEU A 22 5.57 1.71 20.41
N GLU A 23 6.58 1.91 21.26
CA GLU A 23 7.12 3.24 21.59
C GLU A 23 7.88 3.84 20.39
N GLU A 24 8.69 3.03 19.70
CA GLU A 24 9.36 3.45 18.47
C GLU A 24 8.34 3.77 17.38
N ILE A 25 7.30 2.95 17.20
CA ILE A 25 6.22 3.22 16.24
C ILE A 25 5.54 4.56 16.55
N ARG A 26 5.16 4.79 17.81
CA ARG A 26 4.52 6.05 18.22
C ARG A 26 5.42 7.25 17.92
N THR A 27 6.69 7.16 18.34
CA THR A 27 7.69 8.22 18.15
C THR A 27 7.89 8.54 16.67
N GLU A 28 8.04 7.52 15.82
CA GLU A 28 8.28 7.71 14.39
C GLU A 28 7.06 8.32 13.68
N VAL A 29 5.84 7.87 14.01
CA VAL A 29 4.62 8.40 13.40
C VAL A 29 4.35 9.84 13.85
N GLU A 30 4.51 10.15 15.13
CA GLU A 30 4.35 11.50 15.68
C GLU A 30 5.37 12.45 15.05
N ARG A 31 6.66 12.11 15.13
CA ARG A 31 7.74 12.93 14.58
C ARG A 31 7.59 13.15 13.07
N THR A 32 7.23 12.12 12.32
CA THR A 32 7.01 12.25 10.87
C THR A 32 5.85 13.19 10.58
N SER A 33 4.74 13.07 11.30
CA SER A 33 3.57 13.93 11.12
C SER A 33 3.88 15.39 11.46
N GLU A 34 4.63 15.64 12.53
CA GLU A 34 5.12 16.98 12.89
C GLU A 34 6.01 17.59 11.80
N LEU A 35 6.93 16.79 11.24
CA LEU A 35 7.83 17.25 10.18
C LEU A 35 7.07 17.57 8.89
N LEU A 36 6.12 16.72 8.50
CA LEU A 36 5.26 16.97 7.34
C LEU A 36 4.44 18.25 7.53
N GLN A 37 3.86 18.46 8.71
CA GLN A 37 3.14 19.68 9.00
C GLN A 37 4.05 20.92 8.99
N ARG A 38 5.22 20.84 9.62
CA ARG A 38 6.17 21.97 9.74
C ARG A 38 6.72 22.42 8.39
N TYR A 39 7.10 21.48 7.53
CA TYR A 39 7.80 21.80 6.29
C TYR A 39 6.91 21.86 5.07
N LEU A 40 5.77 21.16 5.07
CA LEU A 40 4.87 21.07 3.92
C LEU A 40 3.45 21.61 4.22
N GLY A 41 3.11 21.87 5.49
CA GLY A 41 1.79 22.35 5.88
C GLY A 41 0.67 21.33 5.67
N VAL A 42 0.99 20.03 5.69
CA VAL A 42 0.03 18.95 5.44
C VAL A 42 -0.21 18.09 6.66
N ASP A 43 -1.48 17.86 6.99
CA ASP A 43 -1.89 16.91 8.03
C ASP A 43 -1.72 15.47 7.53
N CYS A 44 -0.83 14.70 8.13
CA CYS A 44 -0.63 13.30 7.79
C CYS A 44 -1.72 12.41 8.39
N ILE A 45 -2.69 11.99 7.58
CA ILE A 45 -3.76 11.05 8.00
C ILE A 45 -3.57 9.64 7.41
N GLY A 46 -2.46 9.41 6.72
CA GLY A 46 -2.20 8.20 5.94
C GLY A 46 -0.86 7.60 6.29
N LEU A 47 -0.79 6.27 6.40
CA LEU A 47 0.47 5.58 6.71
C LEU A 47 0.72 4.43 5.75
N THR A 48 1.94 4.34 5.21
CA THR A 48 2.43 3.12 4.55
C THR A 48 3.30 2.35 5.53
N GLY A 49 2.98 1.07 5.74
CA GLY A 49 3.80 0.21 6.59
C GLY A 49 5.13 -0.13 5.90
N PRO A 50 6.29 0.01 6.57
CA PRO A 50 7.54 -0.46 6.01
C PRO A 50 7.44 -1.97 5.72
N TRP A 51 7.94 -2.38 4.54
CA TRP A 51 7.90 -3.75 4.00
C TRP A 51 6.52 -4.34 3.69
N GLY A 52 5.48 -3.85 4.35
CA GLY A 52 4.12 -4.40 4.34
C GLY A 52 4.03 -5.81 4.94
N TYR A 53 2.81 -6.23 5.24
CA TYR A 53 2.51 -7.37 6.10
C TYR A 53 1.43 -8.24 5.47
N TYR A 54 1.46 -9.55 5.73
CA TYR A 54 0.31 -10.40 5.47
C TYR A 54 -0.82 -10.03 6.43
N ARG A 55 -2.01 -9.76 5.88
CA ARG A 55 -3.21 -9.27 6.58
C ARG A 55 -3.13 -7.84 7.13
N GLY A 56 -2.16 -7.04 6.69
CA GLY A 56 -1.99 -5.67 7.16
C GLY A 56 -1.83 -5.62 8.68
N LEU A 57 -2.72 -4.91 9.37
CA LEU A 57 -2.74 -4.79 10.83
C LEU A 57 -3.94 -5.50 11.48
N MET A 58 -4.60 -6.44 10.78
CA MET A 58 -5.80 -7.12 11.29
C MET A 58 -5.58 -7.84 12.63
N ASP A 59 -4.36 -8.33 12.87
CA ASP A 59 -3.94 -9.01 14.10
C ASP A 59 -3.23 -8.07 15.09
N ARG A 60 -3.20 -6.76 14.81
CA ARG A 60 -2.48 -5.72 15.57
C ARG A 60 -3.36 -4.54 15.99
N PRO A 61 -4.44 -4.77 16.75
CA PRO A 61 -5.27 -3.69 17.30
C PRO A 61 -4.48 -2.73 18.21
N ASP A 62 -3.40 -3.21 18.84
CA ASP A 62 -2.48 -2.39 19.64
C ASP A 62 -1.76 -1.31 18.80
N ILE A 63 -1.41 -1.61 17.55
CA ILE A 63 -0.85 -0.63 16.61
C ILE A 63 -1.96 0.26 16.08
N LEU A 64 -3.11 -0.30 15.70
CA LEU A 64 -4.25 0.49 15.21
C LEU A 64 -4.68 1.56 16.24
N GLU A 65 -4.65 1.25 17.53
CA GLU A 65 -4.92 2.21 18.60
C GLU A 65 -3.96 3.40 18.57
N ILE A 66 -2.66 3.13 18.48
CA ILE A 66 -1.62 4.17 18.39
C ILE A 66 -1.85 5.04 17.15
N LEU A 67 -2.06 4.40 16.00
CA LEU A 67 -2.29 5.11 14.73
C LEU A 67 -3.56 5.98 14.79
N TYR A 68 -4.64 5.45 15.36
CA TYR A 68 -5.89 6.18 15.53
C TYR A 68 -5.72 7.44 16.39
N GLN A 69 -5.06 7.29 17.55
CA GLN A 69 -4.76 8.38 18.49
C GLN A 69 -3.88 9.46 17.85
N LEU A 70 -2.96 9.08 16.96
CA LEU A 70 -2.07 10.00 16.24
C LEU A 70 -2.73 10.61 14.99
N GLY A 71 -4.03 10.38 14.75
CA GLY A 71 -4.76 11.00 13.65
C GLY A 71 -4.68 10.27 12.31
N ILE A 72 -4.07 9.07 12.26
CA ILE A 72 -4.08 8.24 11.06
C ILE A 72 -5.48 7.66 10.83
N ARG A 73 -5.92 7.66 9.58
CA ARG A 73 -7.26 7.29 9.13
C ARG A 73 -7.26 6.36 7.92
N PHE A 74 -6.14 6.22 7.23
CA PHE A 74 -5.97 5.11 6.29
C PHE A 74 -4.55 4.56 6.34
N THR A 75 -4.43 3.28 6.03
CA THR A 75 -3.17 2.54 6.02
C THR A 75 -2.96 1.83 4.70
N ARG A 76 -1.71 1.65 4.32
CA ARG A 76 -1.26 0.82 3.21
C ARG A 76 -0.20 -0.13 3.74
N THR A 77 -0.67 -1.17 4.41
CA THR A 77 0.15 -2.13 5.17
C THR A 77 -0.05 -3.55 4.67
N TYR A 78 -1.20 -3.92 4.13
CA TYR A 78 -1.42 -5.25 3.56
C TYR A 78 -0.74 -5.35 2.19
N ALA A 79 0.46 -5.92 2.15
CA ALA A 79 1.26 -6.00 0.93
C ALA A 79 1.98 -7.35 0.74
N ARG A 80 1.61 -8.37 1.51
CA ARG A 80 2.19 -9.71 1.44
C ARG A 80 1.14 -10.82 1.46
N ASN A 81 1.41 -11.95 0.81
CA ASN A 81 0.60 -13.16 0.87
C ASN A 81 0.92 -14.01 2.11
N GLU A 82 0.33 -15.19 2.24
CA GLU A 82 0.49 -16.09 3.38
C GLU A 82 1.93 -16.56 3.66
N LYS A 83 2.83 -16.40 2.69
CA LYS A 83 4.28 -16.65 2.84
C LYS A 83 5.07 -15.41 3.26
N ASP A 84 4.37 -14.34 3.67
CA ASP A 84 4.94 -13.01 3.88
C ASP A 84 5.75 -12.53 2.64
N TYR A 85 5.32 -12.94 1.44
CA TYR A 85 5.94 -12.61 0.16
C TYR A 85 4.91 -12.04 -0.85
N GLN A 86 5.25 -12.01 -2.13
CA GLN A 86 4.42 -11.46 -3.21
C GLN A 86 4.18 -12.54 -4.29
N PRO A 87 3.17 -12.38 -5.17
CA PRO A 87 2.21 -11.28 -5.25
C PRO A 87 1.08 -11.39 -4.22
N VAL A 88 0.41 -10.27 -3.95
CA VAL A 88 -0.88 -10.22 -3.25
C VAL A 88 -2.01 -10.31 -4.27
N SER A 89 -3.04 -11.11 -3.96
CA SER A 89 -4.21 -11.25 -4.83
C SER A 89 -4.99 -9.94 -4.97
N PHE A 90 -5.53 -9.67 -6.16
CA PHE A 90 -6.48 -8.58 -6.39
C PHE A 90 -7.80 -8.76 -5.63
N GLU A 91 -8.14 -9.98 -5.21
CA GLU A 91 -9.32 -10.23 -4.36
C GLU A 91 -9.20 -9.58 -2.96
N VAL A 92 -7.98 -9.19 -2.56
CA VAL A 92 -7.77 -8.39 -1.35
C VAL A 92 -8.11 -6.94 -1.66
N GLN A 93 -9.38 -6.57 -1.49
CA GLN A 93 -9.89 -5.22 -1.70
C GLN A 93 -9.82 -4.35 -0.44
N PRO A 94 -9.88 -3.00 -0.56
CA PRO A 94 -9.89 -2.12 0.60
C PRO A 94 -10.99 -2.43 1.61
N PHE A 95 -10.66 -2.36 2.90
CA PHE A 95 -11.59 -2.73 3.98
C PHE A 95 -11.37 -1.86 5.22
N TRP A 96 -12.40 -1.76 6.06
CA TRP A 96 -12.36 -1.01 7.31
C TRP A 96 -11.96 -1.90 8.48
N TYR A 97 -11.18 -1.37 9.42
CA TYR A 97 -10.80 -2.08 10.66
C TYR A 97 -11.92 -2.07 11.72
N GLU A 98 -13.18 -2.19 11.28
CA GLU A 98 -14.36 -2.17 12.16
C GLU A 98 -14.35 -3.32 13.16
N LEU A 99 -14.00 -4.53 12.73
CA LEU A 99 -13.87 -5.70 13.60
C LEU A 99 -12.81 -5.51 14.69
N GLN A 100 -11.76 -4.74 14.41
CA GLN A 100 -10.67 -4.43 15.35
C GLN A 100 -11.02 -3.27 16.29
N GLY A 101 -12.21 -2.66 16.16
CA GLY A 101 -12.63 -1.51 16.97
C GLY A 101 -12.23 -0.15 16.40
N PHE A 102 -11.71 -0.10 15.17
CA PHE A 102 -11.26 1.12 14.50
C PHE A 102 -12.02 1.33 13.19
N PRO A 103 -13.36 1.54 13.24
CA PRO A 103 -14.19 1.62 12.05
C PRO A 103 -13.80 2.76 11.12
N GLU A 104 -13.09 3.78 11.59
CA GLU A 104 -12.67 4.94 10.77
C GLU A 104 -11.31 4.76 10.08
N ILE A 105 -10.61 3.66 10.34
CA ILE A 105 -9.35 3.34 9.65
C ILE A 105 -9.64 2.43 8.46
N LEU A 106 -9.30 2.92 7.27
CA LEU A 106 -9.36 2.17 6.01
C LEU A 106 -8.01 1.54 5.69
N GLU A 107 -7.96 0.23 5.47
CA GLU A 107 -6.83 -0.43 4.83
C GLU A 107 -6.98 -0.35 3.31
N CYS A 108 -5.94 0.14 2.65
CA CYS A 108 -5.76 0.16 1.20
C CYS A 108 -4.61 -0.80 0.85
N PRO A 109 -4.88 -2.06 0.47
CA PRO A 109 -3.83 -3.04 0.19
C PRO A 109 -2.93 -2.65 -0.97
N ILE A 110 -1.73 -3.23 -1.02
CA ILE A 110 -0.86 -3.22 -2.20
C ILE A 110 -1.04 -4.57 -2.90
N GLN A 111 -1.80 -4.59 -3.98
CA GLN A 111 -2.05 -5.80 -4.75
C GLN A 111 -1.00 -5.99 -5.84
N TRP A 112 -0.84 -7.26 -6.23
CA TRP A 112 0.15 -7.74 -7.17
C TRP A 112 1.60 -7.54 -6.71
N TRP A 113 2.54 -7.72 -7.62
CA TRP A 113 3.95 -7.48 -7.37
C TRP A 113 4.24 -5.98 -7.22
N GLN A 114 5.07 -5.67 -6.23
CA GLN A 114 5.72 -4.39 -6.06
C GLN A 114 6.82 -4.23 -7.12
N ASP A 115 7.01 -3.00 -7.58
CA ASP A 115 7.91 -2.64 -8.66
C ASP A 115 9.37 -3.08 -8.43
N CYS A 116 9.90 -2.86 -7.24
CA CYS A 116 11.27 -3.18 -6.90
C CYS A 116 11.54 -4.70 -6.83
N VAL A 117 10.53 -5.49 -6.46
CA VAL A 117 10.65 -6.95 -6.36
C VAL A 117 10.55 -7.56 -7.75
N TRP A 118 9.52 -7.19 -8.52
CA TRP A 118 9.35 -7.73 -9.88
C TRP A 118 10.54 -7.36 -10.77
N ARG A 119 10.93 -6.08 -10.82
CA ARG A 119 12.03 -5.65 -11.68
C ARG A 119 13.39 -6.12 -11.17
N GLY A 120 13.53 -6.31 -9.86
CA GLY A 120 14.72 -6.93 -9.27
C GLY A 120 14.92 -8.37 -9.73
N ALA A 121 13.85 -9.15 -9.80
CA ALA A 121 13.88 -10.56 -10.19
C ALA A 121 13.92 -10.77 -11.73
N HIS A 122 13.30 -9.87 -12.51
CA HIS A 122 13.10 -10.06 -13.94
C HIS A 122 13.98 -9.17 -14.84
N GLY A 123 14.90 -8.40 -14.26
CA GLY A 123 15.79 -7.50 -14.97
C GLY A 123 15.26 -6.06 -15.00
N TRP A 124 16.13 -5.10 -14.72
CA TRP A 124 15.75 -3.69 -14.66
C TRP A 124 15.52 -3.11 -16.07
N GLU A 125 16.30 -3.58 -17.03
CA GLU A 125 16.23 -3.23 -18.45
C GLU A 125 14.95 -3.73 -19.15
N ASN A 126 14.25 -4.70 -18.56
CA ASN A 126 13.09 -5.35 -19.16
C ASN A 126 11.79 -4.52 -19.00
N LYS A 127 11.83 -3.28 -19.51
CA LYS A 127 10.76 -2.29 -19.36
C LYS A 127 9.47 -2.68 -20.08
N GLU A 128 9.60 -3.22 -21.28
CA GLU A 128 8.46 -3.59 -22.13
C GLU A 128 7.63 -4.69 -21.47
N GLU A 129 8.30 -5.72 -20.94
CA GLU A 129 7.62 -6.80 -20.24
C GLU A 129 6.97 -6.30 -18.95
N TYR A 130 7.65 -5.45 -18.16
CA TYR A 130 7.04 -4.88 -16.96
C TYR A 130 5.78 -4.08 -17.30
N LEU A 131 5.86 -3.22 -18.33
CA LEU A 131 4.72 -2.44 -18.79
C LEU A 131 3.58 -3.35 -19.30
N ARG A 132 3.91 -4.43 -20.01
CA ARG A 132 2.91 -5.42 -20.46
C ARG A 132 2.17 -6.06 -19.28
N GLN A 133 2.87 -6.40 -18.21
CA GLN A 133 2.27 -6.93 -16.98
C GLN A 133 1.36 -5.89 -16.31
N LEU A 134 1.80 -4.64 -16.19
CA LEU A 134 1.00 -3.57 -15.61
C LEU A 134 -0.28 -3.28 -16.42
N ARG A 135 -0.20 -3.35 -17.76
CA ARG A 135 -1.37 -3.26 -18.64
C ARG A 135 -2.35 -4.40 -18.40
N GLY A 136 -1.85 -5.63 -18.26
CA GLY A 136 -2.67 -6.78 -17.90
C GLY A 136 -3.40 -6.60 -16.56
N ASN A 137 -2.75 -5.98 -15.57
CA ASN A 137 -3.40 -5.64 -14.31
C ASN A 137 -4.51 -4.60 -14.47
N ILE A 138 -4.29 -3.57 -15.29
CA ILE A 138 -5.32 -2.58 -15.62
C ILE A 138 -6.54 -3.25 -16.26
N ASP A 139 -6.31 -4.14 -17.24
CA ASP A 139 -7.40 -4.84 -17.91
C ASP A 139 -8.15 -5.76 -16.92
N TYR A 140 -7.44 -6.44 -16.02
CA TYR A 140 -8.02 -7.28 -14.98
C TYR A 140 -8.92 -6.47 -14.02
N ILE A 141 -8.43 -5.36 -13.46
CA ILE A 141 -9.25 -4.56 -12.54
C ILE A 141 -10.43 -3.89 -13.23
N ALA A 142 -10.29 -3.52 -14.51
CA ALA A 142 -11.39 -2.99 -15.31
C ALA A 142 -12.49 -4.05 -15.54
N GLN A 143 -12.09 -5.29 -15.85
CA GLN A 143 -13.01 -6.40 -16.08
C GLN A 143 -13.79 -6.79 -14.82
N HIS A 144 -13.16 -6.65 -13.64
CA HIS A 144 -13.69 -7.13 -12.37
C HIS A 144 -14.23 -6.01 -11.44
N ASP A 145 -14.20 -4.75 -11.88
CA ASP A 145 -14.59 -3.57 -11.09
C ASP A 145 -13.86 -3.50 -9.74
N LEU A 146 -12.53 -3.66 -9.78
CA LEU A 146 -11.68 -3.73 -8.59
C LEU A 146 -10.85 -2.46 -8.40
N VAL A 147 -10.50 -2.20 -7.13
CA VAL A 147 -9.54 -1.16 -6.75
C VAL A 147 -8.13 -1.76 -6.70
N TRP A 148 -7.16 -1.03 -7.26
CA TRP A 148 -5.75 -1.40 -7.22
C TRP A 148 -4.90 -0.34 -6.52
N GLY A 149 -4.35 -0.71 -5.37
CA GLY A 149 -3.27 -0.01 -4.69
C GLY A 149 -1.93 -0.33 -5.34
N TYR A 150 -1.58 0.45 -6.36
CA TYR A 150 -0.27 0.34 -6.99
C TYR A 150 0.81 1.01 -6.15
N VAL A 151 2.00 0.38 -6.07
CA VAL A 151 3.17 0.93 -5.37
C VAL A 151 4.35 1.06 -6.32
N GLN A 152 5.10 2.14 -6.08
CA GLN A 152 6.32 2.47 -6.78
C GLN A 152 7.33 3.05 -5.81
N HIS A 153 8.60 2.87 -6.11
CA HIS A 153 9.70 3.56 -5.45
C HIS A 153 10.46 4.41 -6.46
N ASP A 154 11.00 5.52 -6.02
CA ASP A 154 11.84 6.42 -6.82
C ASP A 154 13.03 5.68 -7.45
N ARG A 155 13.76 4.91 -6.64
CA ARG A 155 14.96 4.17 -7.06
C ARG A 155 14.66 3.14 -8.15
N SER A 156 13.49 2.51 -8.12
CA SER A 156 13.08 1.57 -9.15
C SER A 156 12.56 2.33 -10.34
N SER A 157 11.62 3.26 -10.16
CA SER A 157 10.99 4.02 -11.26
C SER A 157 12.00 4.71 -12.17
N LEU A 158 13.13 5.18 -11.65
CA LEU A 158 14.16 5.86 -12.44
C LEU A 158 15.23 4.92 -13.00
N LYS A 159 15.48 3.77 -12.36
CA LYS A 159 16.55 2.85 -12.78
C LYS A 159 16.19 2.23 -14.13
N GLU A 160 17.09 2.36 -15.11
CA GLU A 160 16.89 1.99 -16.52
C GLU A 160 15.72 2.69 -17.26
N ASP A 161 15.00 3.59 -16.59
CA ASP A 161 13.87 4.37 -17.12
C ASP A 161 13.86 5.83 -16.60
N PRO A 162 14.92 6.62 -16.84
CA PRO A 162 15.05 7.97 -16.27
C PRO A 162 13.93 8.92 -16.71
N ASP A 163 13.33 8.69 -17.88
CA ASP A 163 12.21 9.48 -18.42
C ASP A 163 10.84 9.05 -17.87
N MET A 164 10.80 8.04 -16.97
CA MET A 164 9.59 7.44 -16.41
C MET A 164 8.58 7.00 -17.48
N SER A 165 9.10 6.45 -18.58
CA SER A 165 8.29 6.05 -19.73
C SER A 165 7.27 4.96 -19.37
N ILE A 166 7.61 4.04 -18.47
CA ILE A 166 6.69 2.99 -17.99
C ILE A 166 5.48 3.63 -17.31
N ILE A 167 5.70 4.63 -16.45
CA ILE A 167 4.63 5.24 -15.64
C ILE A 167 3.73 6.11 -16.51
N ARG A 168 4.33 6.88 -17.43
CA ARG A 168 3.58 7.65 -18.43
C ARG A 168 2.66 6.74 -19.23
N ASN A 169 3.19 5.64 -19.78
CA ASN A 169 2.42 4.69 -20.56
C ASN A 169 1.34 3.97 -19.74
N LEU A 170 1.60 3.69 -18.46
CA LEU A 170 0.60 3.10 -17.57
C LEU A 170 -0.59 4.05 -17.36
N ILE A 171 -0.32 5.33 -17.09
CA ILE A 171 -1.35 6.35 -16.90
C ILE A 171 -2.19 6.53 -18.16
N GLU A 172 -1.53 6.65 -19.33
CA GLU A 172 -2.21 6.75 -20.62
C GLU A 172 -3.08 5.51 -20.91
N TYR A 173 -2.59 4.32 -20.60
CA TYR A 173 -3.34 3.09 -20.78
C TYR A 173 -4.54 3.00 -19.83
N ALA A 174 -4.36 3.38 -18.56
CA ALA A 174 -5.43 3.43 -17.57
C ALA A 174 -6.55 4.39 -17.99
N ASP A 175 -6.19 5.58 -18.48
CA ASP A 175 -7.14 6.58 -19.00
C ASP A 175 -7.95 6.04 -20.18
N GLN A 176 -7.29 5.38 -21.14
CA GLN A 176 -7.95 4.73 -22.28
C GLN A 176 -8.93 3.62 -21.88
N ARG A 177 -8.78 3.01 -20.70
CA ARG A 177 -9.71 2.01 -20.15
C ARG A 177 -10.77 2.61 -19.22
N GLY A 178 -10.77 3.94 -19.03
CA GLY A 178 -11.69 4.61 -18.13
C GLY A 178 -11.39 4.37 -16.65
N ILE A 179 -10.17 3.96 -16.29
CA ILE A 179 -9.78 3.77 -14.90
C ILE A 179 -9.62 5.13 -14.22
N ARG A 180 -10.31 5.31 -13.09
CA ARG A 180 -10.18 6.51 -12.25
C ARG A 180 -8.90 6.44 -11.43
N LEU A 181 -7.97 7.36 -11.69
CA LEU A 181 -6.76 7.51 -10.89
C LEU A 181 -7.02 8.45 -9.70
N MET A 182 -6.67 8.01 -8.49
CA MET A 182 -6.94 8.74 -7.25
C MET A 182 -5.74 8.65 -6.31
N SER A 183 -5.52 9.69 -5.52
CA SER A 183 -4.71 9.58 -4.31
C SER A 183 -5.44 8.76 -3.25
N TYR A 184 -4.70 8.12 -2.35
CA TYR A 184 -5.26 7.39 -1.21
C TYR A 184 -6.17 8.28 -0.35
N ARG A 185 -5.87 9.58 -0.23
CA ARG A 185 -6.72 10.53 0.49
C ARG A 185 -8.07 10.75 -0.21
N GLN A 186 -8.07 10.94 -1.53
CA GLN A 186 -9.32 11.07 -2.29
C GLN A 186 -10.15 9.80 -2.19
N TYR A 187 -9.51 8.64 -2.31
CA TYR A 187 -10.18 7.34 -2.18
C TYR A 187 -10.79 7.16 -0.78
N TYR A 188 -10.03 7.47 0.27
CA TYR A 188 -10.53 7.44 1.66
C TYR A 188 -11.77 8.32 1.84
N GLN A 189 -11.75 9.57 1.33
CA GLN A 189 -12.88 10.49 1.43
C GLN A 189 -14.11 10.03 0.64
N GLU A 190 -13.91 9.39 -0.51
CA GLU A 190 -15.01 8.80 -1.28
C GLU A 190 -15.59 7.57 -0.59
N ALA A 191 -14.73 6.65 -0.14
CA ALA A 191 -15.13 5.47 0.62
C ALA A 191 -15.89 5.85 1.90
N LEU A 192 -15.44 6.88 2.63
CA LEU A 192 -16.11 7.38 3.83
C LEU A 192 -17.51 7.92 3.51
N ARG A 193 -17.69 8.63 2.39
CA ARG A 193 -19.00 9.14 1.95
C ARG A 193 -19.95 8.04 1.50
N MET A 194 -19.42 6.95 0.94
CA MET A 194 -20.19 5.81 0.48
C MET A 194 -20.57 4.84 1.59
N ARG A 195 -20.00 4.99 2.80
CA ARG A 195 -20.40 4.14 3.93
C ARG A 195 -21.88 4.32 4.23
N PRO A 196 -22.64 3.23 4.39
CA PRO A 196 -23.96 3.30 4.99
C PRO A 196 -23.84 3.99 6.36
N GLN A 197 -24.58 5.07 6.56
CA GLN A 197 -24.75 5.66 7.88
C GLN A 197 -25.49 4.62 8.73
N ILE A 198 -24.78 3.87 9.56
CA ILE A 198 -25.41 3.01 10.57
C ILE A 198 -25.87 3.98 11.65
N PRO A 199 -27.19 4.13 11.90
CA PRO A 199 -27.67 4.98 12.99
C PRO A 199 -27.08 4.46 14.29
N SER A 200 -26.50 5.38 15.07
CA SER A 200 -26.05 5.15 16.45
C SER A 200 -27.19 4.72 17.35
#